data_AF-A0A7V2P5J6-F1
#
_entry.id   AF-A0A7V2P5J6-F1
#
_cell.length_a   1.000
_cell.length_b   1.000
_cell.length_c   1.000
_cell.angle_alpha   90.00
_cell.angle_beta   90.00
_cell.angle_gamma   90.00
#
_symmetry.space_group_name_H-M   'P 1'
#
loop_
_entity.id
_entity.type
_entity.pdbx_description
1 polymer ?
#
loop_
_entity_poly.entity_id
_entity_poly.type
_entity_poly.pdbx_seq_one_letter_code
_entity_poly.pdbx_strand_id
1 'polypeptide(L)' 'MEYTTWYEFKKECEKRLGHSLLNSTWLKVKPIDHLPWDEADAETVISTIANLRAAAQHAEMEAVERR' A
#
# COMPACT_ATOMS: atom_id res chain seq x y z
N MET A 1 -7.41 -5.84 15.77
CA MET A 1 -6.64 -4.67 16.28
C MET A 1 -7.26 -3.46 15.61
N GLU A 2 -7.46 -2.36 16.33
CA GLU A 2 -8.02 -1.14 15.76
C GLU A 2 -6.96 -0.04 15.71
N TYR A 3 -6.94 0.72 14.62
CA TYR A 3 -6.04 1.85 14.40
C TYR A 3 -6.82 3.14 14.47
N THR A 4 -6.57 3.93 15.51
CA THR A 4 -7.32 5.18 15.77
C THR A 4 -6.74 6.38 15.03
N THR A 5 -5.53 6.25 14.50
CA THR A 5 -4.88 7.28 13.69
C THR A 5 -4.40 6.71 12.36
N TRP A 6 -4.46 7.53 11.32
CA TRP A 6 -3.92 7.16 10.01
C TRP A 6 -2.41 6.86 10.07
N TYR A 7 -1.70 7.50 11.01
CA TYR A 7 -0.26 7.37 11.18
C TYR A 7 0.13 5.99 11.71
N GLU A 8 -0.55 5.51 12.77
CA GLU A 8 -0.35 4.16 13.32
C GLU A 8 -0.64 3.10 12.27
N PHE A 9 -1.74 3.24 11.55
CA PHE A 9 -2.11 2.33 10.46
C PHE A 9 -1.06 2.31 9.35
N LYS A 10 -0.62 3.49 8.87
CA LYS A 10 0.41 3.59 7.84
C LYS A 10 1.70 2.93 8.31
N LYS A 11 2.09 3.14 9.57
CA LYS A 11 3.30 2.53 10.15
C LYS A 11 3.22 1.02 10.24
N GLU A 12 2.07 0.47 10.57
CA GLU A 12 1.88 -0.98 10.55
C GLU A 12 1.99 -1.54 9.13
N CYS A 13 1.37 -0.89 8.14
CA CYS A 13 1.49 -1.29 6.74
C CYS A 13 2.96 -1.25 6.28
N GLU A 14 3.69 -0.18 6.57
CA GLU A 14 5.12 -0.04 6.27
C GLU A 14 5.96 -1.15 6.91
N LYS A 15 5.67 -1.48 8.17
CA LYS A 15 6.34 -2.55 8.92
C LYS A 15 6.13 -3.91 8.27
N ARG A 16 4.89 -4.25 7.90
CA ARG A 16 4.57 -5.54 7.25
C ARG A 16 5.14 -5.68 5.85
N LEU A 17 5.16 -4.57 5.11
CA LEU A 17 5.76 -4.52 3.78
C LEU A 17 7.29 -4.51 3.80
N GLY A 18 7.92 -4.17 4.93
CA GLY A 18 9.36 -4.10 5.09
C GLY A 18 10.01 -2.85 4.48
N HIS A 19 9.24 -1.81 4.16
CA HIS A 19 9.76 -0.54 3.64
C HIS A 19 8.79 0.62 3.90
N SER A 20 9.31 1.84 3.82
CA SER A 20 8.48 3.06 3.90
C SER A 20 7.57 3.23 2.69
N LEU A 21 6.39 3.82 2.89
CA LEU A 21 5.44 4.15 1.84
C LEU A 21 5.56 5.62 1.47
N LEU A 22 5.79 5.87 0.18
CA LEU A 22 5.72 7.21 -0.39
C LEU A 22 4.32 7.78 -0.18
N ASN A 23 4.22 9.08 0.09
CA ASN A 23 2.93 9.75 0.27
C ASN A 23 2.04 9.62 -0.97
N SER A 24 2.62 9.64 -2.17
CA SER A 24 1.89 9.44 -3.42
C SER A 24 1.24 8.05 -3.52
N THR A 25 1.92 7.00 -3.05
CA THR A 25 1.34 5.65 -2.97
C THR A 25 0.27 5.59 -1.89
N TRP A 26 0.57 6.11 -0.70
CA TRP A 26 -0.36 6.12 0.43
C TRP A 26 -1.71 6.76 0.09
N LEU A 27 -1.69 7.91 -0.60
CA LEU A 27 -2.91 8.61 -1.02
C LEU A 27 -3.79 7.81 -1.99
N LYS A 28 -3.23 6.83 -2.71
CA LYS A 28 -3.97 5.97 -3.63
C LYS A 28 -4.59 4.74 -2.97
N VAL A 29 -4.00 4.30 -1.84
CA VAL A 29 -4.32 3.00 -1.23
C VAL A 29 -4.95 3.12 0.14
N LYS A 30 -4.85 4.27 0.82
CA LYS A 30 -5.47 4.45 2.13
C LYS A 30 -6.99 4.17 2.04
N PRO A 31 -7.61 3.57 3.07
CA PRO A 31 -9.06 3.40 3.09
C PRO A 31 -9.78 4.75 2.93
N ILE A 32 -10.93 4.71 2.27
CA ILE A 32 -11.79 5.89 2.06
C ILE A 32 -12.63 6.16 3.31
N ASP A 33 -12.99 5.10 4.03
CA ASP A 33 -13.81 5.18 5.23
C ASP A 33 -13.10 5.91 6.37
N HIS A 34 -13.91 6.39 7.33
CA HIS A 34 -13.42 7.07 8.50
C HIS A 34 -12.75 6.09 9.47
N LEU A 35 -11.83 6.60 10.29
CA LEU A 35 -11.21 5.86 11.40
C LEU A 35 -12.27 5.50 12.46
N PRO A 36 -12.06 4.44 13.26
CA PRO A 36 -10.89 3.56 13.25
C PRO A 36 -10.89 2.58 12.07
N TRP A 37 -9.70 2.24 11.60
CA TRP A 37 -9.50 1.15 10.64
C TRP A 37 -9.08 -0.11 11.37
N ASP A 38 -9.27 -1.26 10.75
CA ASP A 38 -8.98 -2.54 11.36
C ASP A 38 -7.87 -3.33 10.63
N GLU A 39 -7.72 -4.59 11.04
CA GLU A 39 -6.77 -5.53 10.46
C GLU A 39 -7.10 -5.88 9.00
N ALA A 40 -8.39 -6.00 8.65
CA ALA A 40 -8.82 -6.34 7.31
C ALA A 40 -8.57 -5.17 6.33
N ASP A 41 -8.73 -3.95 6.81
CA ASP A 41 -8.30 -2.75 6.07
C ASP A 41 -6.80 -2.81 5.78
N ALA A 42 -5.97 -3.14 6.77
CA ALA A 42 -4.52 -3.23 6.60
C ALA A 42 -4.12 -4.28 5.56
N GLU A 43 -4.72 -5.48 5.62
CA GLU A 43 -4.49 -6.55 4.64
C GLU A 43 -4.90 -6.15 3.22
N THR A 44 -6.00 -5.40 3.09
CA THR A 44 -6.47 -4.86 1.81
C THR A 44 -5.49 -3.86 1.23
N VAL A 45 -5.00 -2.93 2.06
CA VAL A 45 -3.99 -1.94 1.65
C VAL A 45 -2.69 -2.61 1.22
N ILE A 46 -2.18 -3.55 2.02
CA ILE A 46 -0.94 -4.28 1.74
C ILE A 46 -1.04 -5.05 0.43
N SER A 47 -2.14 -5.79 0.23
CA SER A 47 -2.39 -6.55 -1.00
C SER A 47 -2.47 -5.63 -2.22
N THR A 48 -3.12 -4.48 -2.08
CA THR A 48 -3.22 -3.47 -3.15
C THR A 48 -1.84 -2.93 -3.52
N ILE A 49 -1.00 -2.61 -2.52
CA ILE A 49 0.37 -2.12 -2.76
C ILE A 49 1.22 -3.18 -3.47
N ALA A 50 1.13 -4.45 -3.07
CA ALA A 50 1.84 -5.54 -3.72
C ALA A 50 1.45 -5.68 -5.19
N ASN A 51 0.15 -5.61 -5.50
CA ASN A 51 -0.36 -5.68 -6.87
C ASN A 51 0.11 -4.51 -7.74
N LEU A 52 0.08 -3.28 -7.20
CA LEU A 52 0.57 -2.10 -7.93
C LEU A 52 2.04 -2.20 -8.30
N ARG A 53 2.86 -2.82 -7.43
CA ARG A 53 4.27 -3.04 -7.70
C ARG A 53 4.52 -4.10 -8.77
N ALA A 54 3.82 -5.23 -8.67
CA ALA A 54 3.90 -6.27 -9.69
C ALA A 54 3.52 -5.72 -11.07
N ALA A 55 2.46 -4.91 -11.14
CA ALA A 55 2.04 -4.24 -12.37
C ALA A 55 3.11 -3.26 -12.90
N ALA A 56 3.73 -2.46 -12.01
CA ALA A 56 4.79 -1.54 -12.40
C ALA A 56 6.04 -2.26 -12.92
N GLN A 57 6.43 -3.36 -12.28
CA GLN A 57 7.56 -4.20 -12.72
C GLN A 57 7.30 -4.84 -14.07
N HIS A 58 6.10 -5.37 -14.30
CA HIS A 58 5.72 -5.93 -15.60
C HIS A 58 5.76 -4.88 -16.72
N ALA A 59 5.20 -3.69 -16.46
CA ALA A 59 5.20 -2.60 -17.43
C ALA A 59 6.63 -2.11 -17.77
N GLU A 60 7.53 -2.09 -16.79
CA GLU A 60 8.94 -1.72 -17.01
C GLU A 60 9.67 -2.77 -17.86
N MET A 61 9.44 -4.06 -17.60
CA MET A 61 10.01 -5.16 -18.38
C MET A 61 9.60 -5.08 -19.86
N GLU A 62 8.31 -4.89 -20.13
CA GLU A 62 7.81 -4.73 -21.51
C GLU A 62 8.39 -3.49 -22.22
N ALA A 63 8.65 -2.40 -21.48
CA ALA A 63 9.22 -1.19 -22.05
C ALA A 63 10.71 -1.35 -22.41
N VAL A 64 11.44 -2.19 -21.68
CA VAL A 64 12.84 -2.54 -21.98
C VAL A 64 12.92 -3.46 -23.21
N GLU A 65 12.04 -4.45 -23.33
CA GLU A 65 12.04 -5.38 -24.48
C GLU A 65 11.68 -4.72 -25.82
N ARG A 66 11.01 -3.57 -25.80
CA ARG A 66 10.63 -2.81 -27.00
C ARG A 66 11.67 -1.77 -27.43
N ARG A 67 12.80 -1.65 -26.73
CA ARG A 67 13.93 -0.75 -27.05
C ARG A 67 15.05 -1.50 -27.75
#